data_AF-A0A2V5KND8-F1
#
_entry.id   AF-A0A2V5KND8-F1
#
_cell.length_a   1.000
_cell.length_b   1.000
_cell.length_c   1.000
_cell.angle_alpha   90.00
_cell.angle_beta   90.00
_cell.angle_gamma   90.00
#
_symmetry.space_group_name_H-M   'P 1'
#
loop_
_entity.id
_entity.type
_entity.pdbx_description
1 polymer ?
#
loop_
_entity_poly.entity_id
_entity_poly.type
_entity_poly.pdbx_seq_one_letter_code
_entity_poly.pdbx_strand_id
1 'polypeptide(L)' 'GVHIAFGHPYAEHTGANWVSKTHIDCVGRNFDVWFNGEQVMRGGKFLI' A
#
# COMPACT_ATOMS: atom_id res chain seq x y z
N GLY A 1 -2.50 10.27 2.55
CA GLY A 1 -1.47 9.71 1.64
C GLY A 1 -1.52 8.21 1.72
N VAL A 2 -1.06 7.52 0.69
CA VAL A 2 -1.05 6.06 0.63
C VAL A 2 0.37 5.58 0.88
N HIS A 3 0.52 4.60 1.75
CA HIS A 3 1.78 3.96 2.01
C HIS A 3 1.83 2.60 1.29
N ILE A 4 2.89 2.37 0.50
CA ILE A 4 3.21 1.09 -0.12
C ILE A 4 4.62 0.70 0.31
N ALA A 5 4.82 -0.54 0.73
CA ALA A 5 6.10 -1.05 1.15
C ALA A 5 6.69 -2.06 0.14
N PHE A 6 8.02 -2.03 -0.03
CA PHE A 6 8.79 -3.03 -0.77
C PHE A 6 9.63 -3.88 0.19
N GLY A 7 9.79 -5.16 -0.12
CA GLY A 7 10.63 -6.07 0.64
C GLY A 7 9.85 -6.85 1.69
N HIS A 8 10.31 -6.88 2.95
CA HIS A 8 9.83 -7.82 3.97
C HIS A 8 8.30 -7.77 4.08
N PRO A 9 7.57 -8.87 3.84
CA PRO A 9 6.12 -8.81 3.66
C PRO A 9 5.32 -8.94 4.96
N TYR A 10 5.98 -8.98 6.12
CA TYR A 10 5.37 -9.42 7.38
C TYR A 10 4.69 -10.79 7.20
N ALA A 11 5.48 -11.83 6.91
CA ALA A 11 4.99 -13.17 6.61
C ALA A 11 4.07 -13.75 7.71
N GLU A 12 4.29 -13.34 8.96
CA GLU A 12 3.45 -13.62 10.13
C GLU A 12 2.00 -13.11 10.02
N HIS A 13 1.75 -12.15 9.13
CA HIS A 13 0.46 -11.51 8.91
C HIS A 13 -0.09 -11.75 7.49
N THR A 14 0.78 -11.99 6.52
CA THR A 14 0.40 -12.12 5.10
C THR A 14 0.45 -13.56 4.58
N GLY A 15 1.11 -14.48 5.30
CA GLY A 15 1.31 -15.86 4.83
C GLY A 15 2.32 -15.99 3.69
N ALA A 16 3.09 -14.94 3.39
CA ALA A 16 4.14 -14.98 2.39
C ALA A 16 5.21 -16.02 2.75
N ASN A 17 5.66 -16.81 1.77
CA ASN A 17 6.63 -17.90 1.95
C ASN A 17 8.07 -17.51 1.60
N TRP A 18 8.34 -16.21 1.46
CA TRP A 18 9.63 -15.66 1.07
C TRP A 18 10.09 -14.60 2.06
N VAL A 19 11.39 -14.34 2.06
CA VAL A 19 12.04 -13.41 2.98
C VAL A 19 12.77 -12.31 2.23
N SER A 20 12.78 -11.12 2.82
CA SER A 20 13.64 -10.01 2.42
C SER A 20 14.24 -9.37 3.66
N LYS A 21 15.51 -8.94 3.57
CA LYS A 21 16.21 -8.28 4.69
C LYS A 21 15.80 -6.82 4.88
N THR A 22 15.14 -6.23 3.89
CA THR A 22 14.79 -4.81 3.88
C THR A 22 13.29 -4.63 3.82
N HIS A 23 12.77 -3.62 4.51
CA HIS A 23 11.40 -3.13 4.41
C HIS A 23 11.49 -1.64 4.11
N ILE A 24 11.01 -1.21 2.94
CA ILE A 24 11.15 0.17 2.48
C ILE A 24 9.77 0.76 2.25
N ASP A 25 9.48 1.79 3.01
CA ASP A 25 8.19 2.46 3.06
C ASP A 25 8.14 3.67 2.11
N CYS A 26 7.25 3.64 1.12
CA CYS A 26 7.04 4.74 0.17
C CYS A 26 5.69 5.42 0.42
N VAL A 27 5.71 6.72 0.74
CA VAL A 27 4.49 7.51 0.98
C VAL A 27 4.14 8.38 -0.22
N GLY A 28 3.04 8.04 -0.89
CA GLY A 28 2.44 8.87 -1.92
C GLY A 28 1.45 9.88 -1.37
N ARG A 29 1.54 11.13 -1.83
CA ARG A 29 0.70 12.24 -1.35
C ARG A 29 -0.51 12.53 -2.24
N ASN A 30 -0.38 12.40 -3.56
CA ASN A 30 -1.39 12.82 -4.55
C ASN A 30 -1.82 11.66 -5.44
N PHE A 31 -2.19 10.54 -4.84
CA PHE A 31 -2.70 9.38 -5.57
C PHE A 31 -4.22 9.39 -5.66
N ASP A 32 -4.70 8.77 -6.73
CA ASP A 32 -6.04 8.25 -6.81
C ASP A 32 -5.99 6.75 -6.45
N VAL A 33 -6.99 6.27 -5.70
CA VAL A 33 -7.08 4.87 -5.26
C VAL A 33 -8.44 4.31 -5.62
N TRP A 34 -8.42 3.10 -6.17
CA TRP A 34 -9.61 2.33 -6.52
C TRP A 34 -9.57 0.96 -5.86
N PHE A 35 -10.73 0.47 -5.41
CA PHE A 35 -10.95 -0.91 -5.03
C PHE A 35 -12.04 -1.50 -5.91
N ASN A 36 -11.76 -2.62 -6.59
CA ASN A 36 -12.73 -3.34 -7.42
C ASN A 36 -13.47 -2.44 -8.44
N GLY A 37 -12.80 -1.41 -8.97
CA GLY A 37 -13.37 -0.44 -9.92
C GLY A 37 -14.04 0.78 -9.29
N GLU A 38 -14.27 0.78 -7.97
CA GLU A 38 -14.81 1.93 -7.24
C GLU A 38 -13.68 2.86 -6.77
N GLN A 39 -13.76 4.15 -7.13
CA GLN A 39 -12.79 5.15 -6.67
C GLN A 39 -13.07 5.52 -5.21
N VAL A 40 -12.10 5.34 -4.33
CA VAL A 40 -12.22 5.65 -2.89
C VAL A 40 -11.34 6.83 -2.45
N MET A 41 -10.32 7.18 -3.25
CA MET A 41 -9.48 8.35 -3.04
C MET A 41 -9.24 9.06 -4.38
N ARG A 42 -9.28 10.40 -4.37
CA ARG A 42 -8.90 11.24 -5.51
C ARG A 42 -7.99 12.37 -5.03
N GLY A 43 -6.85 12.56 -5.69
CA GLY A 43 -5.88 13.61 -5.38
C GLY A 43 -5.36 13.56 -3.94
N GLY A 44 -5.25 12.37 -3.35
CA GLY A 44 -4.83 12.20 -1.95
C GLY A 44 -5.91 12.48 -0.90
N LYS A 45 -7.17 12.67 -1.31
CA LYS A 45 -8.32 12.89 -0.42
C LYS A 45 -9.31 11.73 -0.54
N PHE A 46 -9.79 11.23 0.59
CA PHE A 46 -10.87 10.23 0.61
C PHE A 46 -12.15 10.83 0.02
N LEU A 47 -12.93 10.00 -0.66
CA LEU A 47 -14.20 10.39 -1.28
C LEU A 47 -15.43 10.12 -0.39
N ILE A 48 -15.22 9.60 0.82
CA ILE A 48 -16.24 9.26 1.84
C ILE A 48 -15.96 10.07 3.11
#